data_AF-A0A820B2J5-F1
#
_entry.id   AF-A0A820B2J5-F1
#
_cell.length_a   1.000
_cell.length_b   1.000
_cell.length_c   1.000
_cell.angle_alpha   90.00
_cell.angle_beta   90.00
_cell.angle_gamma   90.00
#
_symmetry.space_group_name_H-M   'P 1'
#
loop_
_entity.id
_entity.type
_entity.pdbx_description
1 polymer ?
#
loop_
_entity_poly.entity_id
_entity_poly.type
_entity_poly.pdbx_seq_one_letter_code
_entity_poly.pdbx_strand_id
1 'polypeptide(L)'
;MLQLSQPPPPQPPRHHKRDLYEDPSVFENVDQQAITVAESEQTSYTELIDQLTYGLLTDLEKARAIFRWITVKDLNAIDFQNNLATDTPMGLLRGIKYGTETYHTLFMRLCSFAALHCVDVKGHSKSVGYEPGMHIAEGKFTNTWNAVLIDGEWRFVQCNWGARHLVMSKDKKQVDTSPPIPTREKIKYQYDEHYFLPDPEDFILEFFPYKSEWQLLESPITLLEFEQLPFVRSLFFHYHLSFVNQQHAVIQTDNRGACDIKLRMPDSLKHRLAFHFHLRFSNTTGQIDDSTDFQGVKLERYVLHTVQDDLVSFNIHVPQEGDYFIEIFASLVVMIMNFFTLKKETKMKDQFR
;
A
#
# COMPACT_ATOMS: atom_id res chain seq x y z
N MET A 1 -15.44 -35.91 4.04
CA MET A 1 -14.79 -34.75 3.38
C MET A 1 -15.79 -34.18 2.41
N LEU A 2 -16.31 -32.99 2.66
CA LEU A 2 -17.07 -32.25 1.66
C LEU A 2 -16.06 -31.88 0.57
N GLN A 3 -16.15 -32.53 -0.60
CA GLN A 3 -15.44 -32.06 -1.79
C GLN A 3 -16.07 -30.72 -2.14
N LEU A 4 -15.37 -29.63 -1.81
CA LEU A 4 -15.64 -28.35 -2.42
C LEU A 4 -15.65 -28.57 -3.93
N SER A 5 -16.68 -28.07 -4.62
CA SER A 5 -16.72 -28.07 -6.09
C SER A 5 -15.40 -27.56 -6.64
N GLN A 6 -14.93 -28.08 -7.78
CA GLN A 6 -13.72 -27.54 -8.39
C GLN A 6 -13.92 -26.03 -8.62
N PRO A 7 -13.00 -25.18 -8.14
CA PRO A 7 -13.14 -23.75 -8.32
C PRO A 7 -13.00 -23.40 -9.81
N PRO A 8 -13.61 -22.29 -10.27
CA PRO A 8 -13.47 -21.85 -11.65
C PRO A 8 -12.01 -21.52 -11.96
N PRO A 9 -11.57 -21.60 -13.23
CA PRO A 9 -10.25 -21.13 -13.63
C PRO A 9 -10.10 -19.61 -13.34
N PRO A 10 -8.87 -19.11 -13.17
CA PRO A 10 -8.63 -17.67 -13.01
C PRO A 10 -9.10 -16.91 -14.26
N GLN A 11 -9.93 -15.89 -14.04
CA GLN A 11 -10.48 -15.01 -15.05
C GLN A 11 -10.65 -13.62 -14.45
N PRO A 12 -10.67 -12.56 -15.29
CA PRO A 12 -10.98 -11.21 -14.82
C PRO A 12 -12.31 -11.18 -14.06
N PRO A 13 -12.36 -10.54 -12.88
CA PRO A 13 -13.61 -10.36 -12.15
C PRO A 13 -14.56 -9.48 -12.97
N ARG A 14 -15.86 -9.78 -12.95
CA ARG A 14 -16.85 -8.99 -13.69
C ARG A 14 -17.24 -7.72 -12.94
N HIS A 15 -17.04 -7.72 -11.63
CA HIS A 15 -17.38 -6.64 -10.74
C HIS A 15 -16.11 -5.97 -10.20
N HIS A 16 -16.13 -4.66 -10.05
CA HIS A 16 -15.07 -3.95 -9.34
C HIS A 16 -15.23 -4.14 -7.82
N LYS A 17 -14.17 -3.85 -7.07
CA LYS A 17 -14.15 -3.86 -5.60
C LYS A 17 -15.32 -3.06 -5.02
N ARG A 18 -15.57 -1.88 -5.59
CA ARG A 18 -16.66 -0.98 -5.19
C ARG A 18 -18.06 -1.56 -5.36
N ASP A 19 -18.22 -2.56 -6.26
CA ASP A 19 -19.50 -3.22 -6.50
C ASP A 19 -19.75 -4.32 -5.45
N LEU A 20 -18.70 -4.81 -4.78
CA LEU A 20 -18.81 -5.70 -3.62
C LEU A 20 -19.22 -4.92 -2.35
N TYR A 21 -18.65 -3.73 -2.17
CA TYR A 21 -18.99 -2.79 -1.10
C TYR A 21 -18.48 -1.38 -1.41
N GLU A 22 -19.28 -0.36 -1.08
CA GLU A 22 -18.94 1.04 -1.35
C GLU A 22 -17.90 1.61 -0.36
N ASP A 23 -18.10 1.38 0.94
CA ASP A 23 -17.22 1.87 2.01
C ASP A 23 -16.93 0.74 3.01
N PRO A 24 -15.68 0.60 3.51
CA PRO A 24 -15.34 -0.39 4.53
C PRO A 24 -16.19 -0.33 5.80
N SER A 25 -16.90 0.77 6.08
CA SER A 25 -17.82 0.89 7.22
C SER A 25 -18.92 -0.16 7.22
N VAL A 26 -19.27 -0.74 6.06
CA VAL A 26 -20.24 -1.85 6.02
C VAL A 26 -19.77 -3.06 6.82
N PHE A 27 -18.45 -3.19 7.01
CA PHE A 27 -17.84 -4.26 7.79
C PHE A 27 -17.63 -3.91 9.26
N GLU A 28 -18.16 -2.81 9.79
CA GLU A 28 -17.88 -2.37 11.17
C GLU A 28 -18.14 -3.48 12.21
N ASN A 29 -19.24 -4.23 12.07
CA ASN A 29 -19.55 -5.34 12.97
C ASN A 29 -18.59 -6.53 12.79
N VAL A 30 -18.25 -6.86 11.54
CA VAL A 30 -17.31 -7.95 11.21
C VAL A 30 -15.92 -7.63 11.75
N ASP A 31 -15.47 -6.38 11.55
CA ASP A 31 -14.19 -5.90 12.02
C ASP A 31 -14.13 -5.89 13.54
N GLN A 32 -15.20 -5.43 14.20
CA GLN A 32 -15.27 -5.42 15.66
C GLN A 32 -15.24 -6.84 16.24
N GLN A 33 -15.91 -7.80 15.62
CA GLN A 33 -15.83 -9.22 15.98
C GLN A 33 -14.39 -9.73 15.85
N ALA A 34 -13.75 -9.50 14.71
CA ALA A 34 -12.37 -9.93 14.47
C ALA A 34 -11.38 -9.32 15.47
N ILE A 35 -11.56 -8.04 15.83
CA ILE A 35 -10.76 -7.35 16.86
C ILE A 35 -10.97 -8.00 18.23
N THR A 36 -12.21 -8.25 18.64
CA THR A 36 -12.50 -8.90 19.94
C THR A 36 -11.92 -10.31 19.99
N VAL A 37 -12.05 -11.10 18.92
CA VAL A 37 -11.45 -12.44 18.82
C VAL A 37 -9.91 -12.39 18.79
N ALA A 38 -9.32 -11.27 18.36
CA ALA A 38 -7.88 -11.09 18.39
C ALA A 38 -7.33 -10.82 19.80
N GLU A 39 -8.16 -10.42 20.76
CA GLU A 39 -7.78 -10.19 22.16
C GLU A 39 -7.80 -11.46 23.01
N SER A 40 -8.52 -12.50 22.58
CA SER A 40 -8.56 -13.80 23.27
C SER A 40 -7.42 -14.74 22.86
N GLU A 41 -7.13 -15.70 23.73
CA GLU A 41 -6.19 -16.78 23.45
C GLU A 41 -6.82 -17.77 22.44
N GLN A 42 -6.08 -18.08 21.38
CA GLN A 42 -6.58 -18.92 20.28
C GLN A 42 -5.72 -20.15 20.15
N THR A 43 -6.30 -21.31 20.48
CA THR A 43 -5.56 -22.56 20.63
C THR A 43 -5.57 -23.42 19.36
N SER A 44 -6.61 -23.30 18.53
CA SER A 44 -6.77 -24.08 17.30
C SER A 44 -7.39 -23.26 16.17
N TYR A 45 -7.17 -23.68 14.91
CA TYR A 45 -7.78 -23.02 13.76
C TYR A 45 -9.29 -23.16 13.71
N THR A 46 -9.84 -24.33 14.08
CA THR A 46 -11.28 -24.57 14.09
C THR A 46 -11.99 -23.62 15.04
N GLU A 47 -11.52 -23.53 16.29
CA GLU A 47 -12.08 -22.62 17.29
C GLU A 47 -11.97 -21.15 16.83
N LEU A 48 -10.81 -20.76 16.29
CA LEU A 48 -10.62 -19.41 15.76
C LEU A 48 -11.62 -19.10 14.64
N ILE A 49 -11.76 -19.98 13.65
CA ILE A 49 -12.67 -19.75 12.52
C ILE A 49 -14.14 -19.78 12.97
N ASP A 50 -14.52 -20.69 13.88
CA ASP A 50 -15.88 -20.72 14.43
C ASP A 50 -16.22 -19.39 15.11
N GLN A 51 -15.29 -18.82 15.89
CA GLN A 51 -15.47 -17.50 16.51
C GLN A 51 -15.47 -16.36 15.49
N LEU A 52 -14.54 -16.36 14.52
CA LEU A 52 -14.43 -15.30 13.51
C LEU A 52 -15.63 -15.27 12.57
N THR A 53 -16.20 -16.43 12.24
CA THR A 53 -17.27 -16.55 11.25
C THR A 53 -18.65 -16.73 11.85
N TYR A 54 -18.76 -16.69 13.19
CA TYR A 54 -20.05 -16.76 13.88
C TYR A 54 -21.00 -15.67 13.37
N GLY A 55 -22.18 -16.09 12.90
CA GLY A 55 -23.21 -15.20 12.37
C GLY A 55 -22.93 -14.58 11.01
N LEU A 56 -21.78 -14.87 10.38
CA LEU A 56 -21.46 -14.38 9.03
C LEU A 56 -22.07 -15.29 7.98
N LEU A 57 -22.71 -14.68 6.98
CA LEU A 57 -23.49 -15.41 5.98
C LEU A 57 -22.73 -15.57 4.66
N THR A 58 -21.98 -14.54 4.29
CA THR A 58 -21.33 -14.45 2.98
C THR A 58 -19.86 -14.82 3.04
N ASP A 59 -19.32 -15.25 1.91
CA ASP A 59 -17.88 -15.53 1.79
C ASP A 59 -17.05 -14.24 1.87
N LEU A 60 -17.61 -13.12 1.41
CA LEU A 60 -17.03 -11.79 1.57
C LEU A 60 -16.82 -11.42 3.04
N GLU A 61 -17.85 -11.57 3.89
CA GLU A 61 -17.74 -11.30 5.33
C GLU A 61 -16.72 -12.21 6.03
N LYS A 62 -16.69 -13.50 5.68
CA LYS A 62 -15.70 -14.44 6.25
C LYS A 62 -14.27 -14.08 5.85
N ALA A 63 -14.04 -13.78 4.57
CA ALA A 63 -12.74 -13.34 4.07
C ALA A 63 -12.31 -12.03 4.76
N ARG A 64 -13.25 -11.10 4.96
CA ARG A 64 -13.02 -9.86 5.71
C ARG A 64 -12.62 -10.14 7.16
N ALA A 65 -13.34 -11.00 7.87
CA ALA A 65 -13.05 -11.35 9.26
C ALA A 65 -11.63 -11.94 9.41
N ILE A 66 -11.24 -12.85 8.51
CA ILE A 66 -9.90 -13.45 8.49
C ILE A 66 -8.83 -12.40 8.20
N PHE A 67 -9.01 -11.58 7.15
CA PHE A 67 -8.09 -10.50 6.81
C PHE A 67 -7.92 -9.52 7.99
N ARG A 68 -9.03 -9.12 8.63
CA ARG A 68 -9.00 -8.19 9.75
C ARG A 68 -8.32 -8.79 10.98
N TRP A 69 -8.61 -10.05 11.30
CA TRP A 69 -7.94 -10.73 12.42
C TRP A 69 -6.44 -10.82 12.22
N ILE A 70 -5.97 -11.08 10.99
CA ILE A 70 -4.52 -11.07 10.70
C ILE A 70 -3.95 -9.65 10.84
N THR A 71 -4.58 -8.66 10.23
CA THR A 71 -4.02 -7.29 10.13
C THR A 71 -4.04 -6.51 11.43
N VAL A 72 -4.89 -6.88 12.40
CA VAL A 72 -4.88 -6.26 13.74
C VAL A 72 -3.77 -6.80 14.65
N LYS A 73 -3.14 -7.95 14.30
CA LYS A 73 -2.08 -8.53 15.13
C LYS A 73 -0.77 -7.76 14.95
N ASP A 74 -0.42 -6.93 15.94
CA ASP A 74 0.92 -6.36 16.02
C ASP A 74 1.92 -7.39 16.55
N LEU A 75 2.59 -8.09 15.62
CA LEU A 75 3.60 -9.10 15.95
C LEU A 75 4.74 -8.56 16.83
N ASN A 76 5.06 -7.27 16.77
CA ASN A 76 6.11 -6.69 17.60
C ASN A 76 5.67 -6.55 19.06
N ALA A 77 4.40 -6.27 19.30
CA ALA A 77 3.81 -6.15 20.62
C ALA A 77 3.48 -7.51 21.27
N ILE A 78 3.32 -8.57 20.48
CA ILE A 78 3.00 -9.90 21.00
C ILE A 78 4.26 -10.58 21.57
N ASP A 79 4.17 -10.98 22.83
CA ASP A 79 5.13 -11.90 23.45
C ASP A 79 4.68 -13.35 23.22
N PHE A 80 5.47 -14.09 22.44
CA PHE A 80 5.14 -15.47 22.08
C PHE A 80 5.83 -16.43 23.04
N GLN A 81 5.04 -17.28 23.71
CA GLN A 81 5.58 -18.32 24.57
C GLN A 81 6.52 -19.27 23.78
N ASN A 82 7.62 -19.69 24.41
CA ASN A 82 8.67 -20.49 23.74
C ASN A 82 8.22 -21.91 23.36
N ASN A 83 7.20 -22.45 24.02
CA ASN A 83 6.67 -23.80 23.83
C ASN A 83 5.38 -23.86 22.98
N LEU A 84 5.06 -22.78 22.25
CA LEU A 84 3.91 -22.76 21.34
C LEU A 84 4.03 -23.85 20.27
N ALA A 85 2.96 -24.61 20.08
CA ALA A 85 2.84 -25.55 18.98
C ALA A 85 2.88 -24.81 17.64
N THR A 86 3.71 -25.27 16.71
CA THR A 86 3.97 -24.60 15.42
C THR A 86 2.77 -24.61 14.48
N ASP A 87 1.98 -25.69 14.45
CA ASP A 87 0.77 -25.80 13.62
C ASP A 87 -0.48 -25.30 14.37
N THR A 88 -0.43 -24.04 14.81
CA THR A 88 -1.55 -23.31 15.41
C THR A 88 -1.57 -21.89 14.84
N PRO A 89 -2.70 -21.15 14.92
CA PRO A 89 -2.72 -19.74 14.48
C PRO A 89 -1.61 -18.90 15.13
N MET A 90 -1.40 -19.07 16.44
CA MET A 90 -0.35 -18.37 17.19
C MET A 90 1.05 -18.88 16.83
N GLY A 91 1.20 -20.17 16.53
CA GLY A 91 2.43 -20.76 16.01
C GLY A 91 2.87 -20.15 14.68
N LEU A 92 1.94 -19.96 13.73
CA LEU A 92 2.25 -19.28 12.46
C LEU A 92 2.54 -17.81 12.65
N LEU A 93 1.77 -17.08 13.47
CA LEU A 93 2.08 -15.67 13.77
C LEU A 93 3.49 -15.52 14.38
N ARG A 94 3.89 -16.43 15.27
CA ARG A 94 5.27 -16.52 15.79
C ARG A 94 6.26 -16.79 14.66
N GLY A 95 5.96 -17.75 13.79
CA GLY A 95 6.80 -18.07 12.64
C GLY A 95 6.99 -16.87 11.70
N ILE A 96 5.95 -16.07 11.46
CA ILE A 96 6.01 -14.84 10.66
C ILE A 96 6.93 -13.81 11.33
N LYS A 97 6.80 -13.59 12.64
CA LYS A 97 7.67 -12.69 13.41
C LYS A 97 9.16 -13.04 13.25
N TYR A 98 9.48 -14.34 13.23
CA TYR A 98 10.86 -14.83 13.14
C TYR A 98 11.26 -15.30 11.73
N GLY A 99 10.44 -15.05 10.72
CA GLY A 99 10.76 -15.33 9.31
C GLY A 99 10.75 -16.80 8.88
N THR A 100 10.12 -17.71 9.64
CA THR A 100 9.96 -19.12 9.27
C THR A 100 8.62 -19.42 8.59
N GLU A 101 7.66 -18.53 8.72
CA GLU A 101 6.32 -18.62 8.11
C GLU A 101 5.97 -17.30 7.42
N THR A 102 4.88 -17.30 6.64
CA THR A 102 4.46 -16.14 5.86
C THR A 102 2.97 -15.85 6.05
N TYR A 103 2.59 -14.58 5.87
CA TYR A 103 1.20 -14.15 5.96
C TYR A 103 0.29 -14.84 4.94
N HIS A 104 0.76 -15.10 3.72
CA HIS A 104 -0.05 -15.76 2.69
C HIS A 104 -0.38 -17.21 3.05
N THR A 105 0.56 -17.93 3.67
CA THR A 105 0.33 -19.28 4.21
C THR A 105 -0.72 -19.25 5.33
N LEU A 106 -0.63 -18.30 6.25
CA LEU A 106 -1.62 -18.13 7.33
C LEU A 106 -3.02 -17.83 6.77
N PHE A 107 -3.13 -16.86 5.86
CA PHE A 107 -4.43 -16.50 5.26
C PHE A 107 -5.05 -17.68 4.50
N MET A 108 -4.27 -18.38 3.67
CA MET A 108 -4.73 -19.57 2.95
C MET A 108 -5.16 -20.70 3.89
N ARG A 109 -4.42 -20.93 4.98
CA ARG A 109 -4.78 -21.91 6.02
C ARG A 109 -6.12 -21.57 6.66
N LEU A 110 -6.31 -20.31 7.08
CA LEU A 110 -7.56 -19.85 7.69
C LEU A 110 -8.75 -19.92 6.71
N CYS A 111 -8.54 -19.56 5.44
CA CYS A 111 -9.55 -19.71 4.39
C CYS A 111 -10.02 -21.16 4.25
N SER A 112 -9.09 -22.13 4.27
CA SER A 112 -9.42 -23.55 4.20
C SER A 112 -10.34 -24.02 5.34
N PHE A 113 -10.08 -23.58 6.57
CA PHE A 113 -10.95 -23.88 7.72
C PHE A 113 -12.31 -23.16 7.61
N ALA A 114 -12.37 -21.99 6.97
CA ALA A 114 -13.61 -21.26 6.70
C ALA A 114 -14.36 -21.75 5.45
N ALA A 115 -13.91 -22.84 4.82
CA ALA A 115 -14.43 -23.39 3.58
C ALA A 115 -14.40 -22.41 2.38
N LEU A 116 -13.43 -21.50 2.37
CA LEU A 116 -13.17 -20.57 1.27
C LEU A 116 -12.11 -21.14 0.33
N HIS A 117 -12.35 -21.07 -0.97
CA HIS A 117 -11.31 -21.35 -1.97
C HIS A 117 -10.29 -20.22 -1.97
N CYS A 118 -9.03 -20.55 -1.65
CA CYS A 118 -7.93 -19.61 -1.64
C CYS A 118 -6.69 -20.29 -2.23
N VAL A 119 -5.92 -19.57 -3.04
CA VAL A 119 -4.69 -20.06 -3.65
C VAL A 119 -3.54 -19.07 -3.46
N ASP A 120 -2.31 -19.58 -3.53
CA ASP A 120 -1.12 -18.74 -3.64
C ASP A 120 -0.89 -18.31 -5.09
N VAL A 121 -0.62 -17.03 -5.27
CA VAL A 121 -0.17 -16.42 -6.53
C VAL A 121 1.26 -15.95 -6.34
N LYS A 122 2.17 -16.44 -7.19
CA LYS A 122 3.59 -16.12 -7.15
C LYS A 122 3.94 -15.15 -8.27
N GLY A 123 4.81 -14.19 -7.97
CA GLY A 123 5.17 -13.14 -8.92
C GLY A 123 6.30 -12.24 -8.46
N HIS A 124 6.45 -11.12 -9.16
CA HIS A 124 7.29 -10.00 -8.75
C HIS A 124 6.44 -8.93 -8.05
N SER A 125 7.07 -8.12 -7.21
CA SER A 125 6.44 -6.92 -6.66
C SER A 125 7.41 -5.76 -6.59
N LYS A 126 6.93 -4.54 -6.86
CA LYS A 126 7.72 -3.31 -6.68
C LYS A 126 7.89 -3.00 -5.19
N SER A 127 8.77 -3.76 -4.56
CA SER A 127 8.99 -3.77 -3.10
C SER A 127 10.20 -2.90 -2.71
N VAL A 128 10.70 -3.05 -1.48
CA VAL A 128 11.85 -2.27 -0.99
C VAL A 128 13.06 -2.52 -1.88
N GLY A 129 13.69 -1.43 -2.33
CA GLY A 129 14.86 -1.47 -3.22
C GLY A 129 14.54 -1.52 -4.71
N TYR A 130 13.26 -1.55 -5.10
CA TYR A 130 12.85 -1.28 -6.49
C TYR A 130 12.78 0.24 -6.70
N GLU A 131 13.30 0.72 -7.83
CA GLU A 131 13.18 2.10 -8.28
C GLU A 131 12.48 2.15 -9.65
N PRO A 132 11.70 3.22 -9.95
CA PRO A 132 11.04 3.36 -11.24
C PRO A 132 12.03 3.23 -12.40
N GLY A 133 11.70 2.41 -13.41
CA GLY A 133 12.56 2.17 -14.56
C GLY A 133 13.59 1.06 -14.39
N MET A 134 13.71 0.46 -13.19
CA MET A 134 14.56 -0.73 -13.01
C MET A 134 14.00 -1.94 -13.77
N HIS A 135 14.90 -2.66 -14.44
CA HIS A 135 14.64 -4.00 -14.95
C HIS A 135 14.70 -5.04 -13.81
N ILE A 136 13.72 -5.91 -13.78
CA ILE A 136 13.58 -6.98 -12.81
C ILE A 136 14.30 -8.21 -13.34
N ALA A 137 15.50 -8.44 -12.84
CA ALA A 137 16.24 -9.66 -13.12
C ALA A 137 15.56 -10.90 -12.50
N GLU A 138 15.84 -12.07 -13.06
CA GLU A 138 15.35 -13.34 -12.55
C GLU A 138 15.69 -13.53 -11.05
N GLY A 139 14.70 -13.98 -10.27
CA GLY A 139 14.87 -14.20 -8.84
C GLY A 139 14.95 -12.92 -7.98
N LYS A 140 14.86 -11.72 -8.57
CA LYS A 140 14.74 -10.46 -7.82
C LYS A 140 13.28 -10.07 -7.59
N PHE A 141 13.05 -9.34 -6.51
CA PHE A 141 11.74 -8.79 -6.16
C PHE A 141 10.60 -9.82 -6.11
N THR A 142 10.94 -11.07 -5.82
CA THR A 142 9.97 -12.17 -5.78
C THR A 142 9.04 -12.02 -4.59
N ASN A 143 7.77 -12.36 -4.79
CA ASN A 143 6.75 -12.25 -3.75
C ASN A 143 5.65 -13.29 -3.97
N THR A 144 4.84 -13.52 -2.93
CA THR A 144 3.67 -14.40 -2.97
C THR A 144 2.53 -13.72 -2.21
N TRP A 145 1.34 -13.76 -2.80
CA TRP A 145 0.09 -13.25 -2.24
C TRP A 145 -1.01 -14.26 -2.47
N ASN A 146 -2.23 -13.94 -2.03
CA ASN A 146 -3.37 -14.83 -2.21
C ASN A 146 -4.36 -14.32 -3.24
N ALA A 147 -5.07 -15.25 -3.86
CA ALA A 147 -6.36 -14.99 -4.49
C ALA A 147 -7.42 -15.86 -3.80
N VAL A 148 -8.52 -15.24 -3.38
CA VAL A 148 -9.67 -15.89 -2.74
C VAL A 148 -10.89 -15.79 -3.65
N LEU A 149 -11.70 -16.85 -3.72
CA LEU A 149 -12.91 -16.87 -4.52
C LEU A 149 -14.06 -16.25 -3.70
N ILE A 150 -14.63 -15.15 -4.18
CA ILE A 150 -15.75 -14.44 -3.55
C ILE A 150 -16.86 -14.34 -4.59
N ASP A 151 -18.04 -14.86 -4.28
CA ASP A 151 -19.23 -14.84 -5.16
C ASP A 151 -18.95 -15.33 -6.59
N GLY A 152 -18.07 -16.33 -6.72
CA GLY A 152 -17.69 -16.94 -8.00
C GLY A 152 -16.56 -16.21 -8.74
N GLU A 153 -15.96 -15.17 -8.17
CA GLU A 153 -14.89 -14.38 -8.77
C GLU A 153 -13.61 -14.42 -7.95
N TRP A 154 -12.46 -14.57 -8.61
CA TRP A 154 -11.17 -14.53 -7.92
C TRP A 154 -10.79 -13.09 -7.55
N ARG A 155 -10.40 -12.88 -6.30
CA ARG A 155 -10.02 -11.57 -5.75
C ARG A 155 -8.70 -11.63 -5.02
N PHE A 156 -7.83 -10.65 -5.25
CA PHE A 156 -6.52 -10.62 -4.58
C PHE A 156 -6.63 -10.27 -3.10
N VAL A 157 -5.74 -10.82 -2.29
CA VAL A 157 -5.53 -10.41 -0.90
C VAL A 157 -4.04 -10.42 -0.61
N GLN A 158 -3.51 -9.32 -0.07
CA GLN A 158 -2.12 -9.24 0.36
C GLN A 158 -2.01 -8.83 1.83
N CYS A 159 -2.08 -9.83 2.71
CA CYS A 159 -2.05 -9.65 4.16
C CYS A 159 -0.76 -9.02 4.69
N ASN A 160 0.41 -9.31 4.11
CA ASN A 160 1.67 -8.74 4.62
C ASN A 160 1.74 -7.21 4.38
N TRP A 161 1.09 -6.70 3.33
CA TRP A 161 1.04 -5.26 3.07
C TRP A 161 -0.14 -4.63 3.82
N GLY A 162 -1.27 -5.33 3.90
CA GLY A 162 -2.43 -4.92 4.70
C GLY A 162 -2.14 -4.79 6.20
N ALA A 163 -1.26 -5.64 6.75
CA ALA A 163 -0.87 -5.62 8.16
C ALA A 163 0.21 -4.57 8.49
N ARG A 164 0.77 -3.90 7.48
CA ARG A 164 1.67 -2.77 7.72
C ARG A 164 0.85 -1.65 8.32
N HIS A 165 1.25 -1.23 9.51
CA HIS A 165 0.67 -0.05 10.12
C HIS A 165 0.99 1.14 9.21
N LEU A 166 -0.05 1.78 8.67
CA LEU A 166 0.08 3.07 8.03
C LEU A 166 0.50 4.06 9.13
N VAL A 167 1.81 4.19 9.32
CA VAL A 167 2.36 5.25 10.14
C VAL A 167 2.16 6.53 9.34
N MET A 168 0.98 7.12 9.43
CA MET A 168 0.81 8.54 9.15
C MET A 168 1.71 9.26 10.14
N SER A 169 2.91 9.63 9.69
CA SER A 169 3.89 10.47 10.36
C SER A 169 3.80 10.45 11.89
N LYS A 170 4.41 9.44 12.54
CA LYS A 170 4.80 9.64 13.94
C LYS A 170 5.86 10.73 13.93
N ASP A 171 5.47 11.90 14.45
CA ASP A 171 6.39 12.81 15.11
C ASP A 171 7.36 11.97 15.92
N LYS A 172 8.61 11.89 15.45
CA LYS A 172 9.72 11.33 16.22
C LYS A 172 9.97 12.28 17.37
N LYS A 173 9.18 12.15 18.45
CA LYS A 173 9.45 12.52 19.85
C LYS A 173 8.13 12.57 20.62
N GLN A 174 7.70 11.43 21.15
CA GLN A 174 7.08 11.42 22.48
C GLN A 174 7.53 10.13 23.17
N VAL A 175 8.56 10.30 23.99
CA VAL A 175 8.84 9.40 25.11
C VAL A 175 7.84 9.81 26.18
N ASP A 176 6.68 9.15 26.21
CA ASP A 176 5.76 9.24 27.34
C ASP A 176 5.38 7.83 27.81
N THR A 177 5.54 7.60 29.10
CA THR A 177 5.59 6.32 29.82
C THR A 177 4.22 5.72 30.10
N SER A 178 3.30 5.78 29.14
CA SER A 178 1.98 5.12 29.23
C SER A 178 1.64 4.49 27.89
N PRO A 179 1.22 3.21 27.82
CA PRO A 179 0.71 2.66 26.56
C PRO A 179 -0.55 3.45 26.16
N PRO A 180 -0.56 4.12 25.00
CA PRO A 180 -1.73 4.86 24.58
C PRO A 180 -2.85 3.88 24.29
N ILE A 181 -3.98 3.99 25.00
CA ILE A 181 -5.20 3.24 24.70
C ILE A 181 -5.61 3.63 23.27
N PRO A 182 -5.65 2.68 22.31
CA PRO A 182 -6.04 3.00 20.95
C PRO A 182 -7.51 3.44 20.93
N THR A 183 -7.81 4.61 20.39
CA THR A 183 -9.19 4.99 20.08
C THR A 183 -9.70 4.15 18.90
N ARG A 184 -11.01 3.89 18.82
CA ARG A 184 -11.62 3.13 17.71
C ARG A 184 -11.23 3.69 16.33
N GLU A 185 -11.08 5.01 16.20
CA GLU A 185 -10.59 5.66 14.99
C GLU A 185 -9.15 5.25 14.65
N LYS A 186 -8.23 5.20 15.62
CA LYS A 186 -6.84 4.78 15.38
C LYS A 186 -6.74 3.33 14.91
N ILE A 187 -7.62 2.45 15.40
CA ILE A 187 -7.67 1.04 14.96
C ILE A 187 -8.14 0.92 13.50
N LYS A 188 -9.04 1.81 13.04
CA LYS A 188 -9.45 1.90 11.62
C LYS A 188 -8.28 2.29 10.70
N TYR A 189 -7.28 3.03 11.21
CA TYR A 189 -6.08 3.44 10.48
C TYR A 189 -4.85 2.51 10.66
N GLN A 190 -4.96 1.41 11.42
CA GLN A 190 -3.84 0.49 11.68
C GLN A 190 -3.59 -0.52 10.56
N TYR A 191 -4.49 -0.64 9.59
CA TYR A 191 -4.35 -1.55 8.46
C TYR A 191 -4.57 -0.81 7.15
N ASP A 192 -4.13 -1.43 6.07
CA ASP A 192 -4.24 -0.87 4.74
C ASP A 192 -5.30 -1.60 3.91
N GLU A 193 -6.46 -0.94 3.79
CA GLU A 193 -7.65 -1.43 3.10
C GLU A 193 -7.40 -1.73 1.61
N HIS A 194 -6.43 -1.05 0.98
CA HIS A 194 -6.14 -1.27 -0.44
C HIS A 194 -5.84 -2.75 -0.74
N TYR A 195 -5.16 -3.44 0.17
CA TYR A 195 -4.73 -4.83 -0.04
C TYR A 195 -5.79 -5.89 0.28
N PHE A 196 -7.03 -5.49 0.58
CA PHE A 196 -8.18 -6.39 0.67
C PHE A 196 -9.04 -6.27 -0.61
N LEU A 197 -9.02 -7.30 -1.45
CA LEU A 197 -9.77 -7.37 -2.71
C LEU A 197 -9.54 -6.18 -3.67
N PRO A 198 -8.29 -5.67 -3.88
CA PRO A 198 -8.04 -4.64 -4.87
C PRO A 198 -8.44 -5.11 -6.27
N ASP A 199 -8.85 -4.16 -7.10
CA ASP A 199 -9.11 -4.42 -8.51
C ASP A 199 -7.80 -4.79 -9.23
N PRO A 200 -7.83 -5.73 -10.19
CA PRO A 200 -6.63 -6.17 -10.91
C PRO A 200 -5.85 -5.03 -11.58
N GLU A 201 -6.54 -4.01 -12.09
CA GLU A 201 -5.98 -2.85 -12.77
C GLU A 201 -5.16 -1.95 -11.82
N ASP A 202 -5.56 -1.91 -10.54
CA ASP A 202 -4.82 -1.21 -9.50
C ASP A 202 -3.68 -2.09 -8.97
N PHE A 203 -3.97 -3.38 -8.74
CA PHE A 203 -3.03 -4.31 -8.14
C PHE A 203 -1.80 -4.58 -9.02
N ILE A 204 -2.00 -4.62 -10.36
CA ILE A 204 -0.92 -4.81 -11.33
C ILE A 204 0.12 -3.67 -11.31
N LEU A 205 -0.20 -2.50 -10.75
CA LEU A 205 0.79 -1.41 -10.62
C LEU A 205 1.91 -1.77 -9.62
N GLU A 206 1.62 -2.65 -8.65
CA GLU A 206 2.57 -3.06 -7.62
C GLU A 206 2.98 -4.54 -7.70
N PHE A 207 2.14 -5.44 -8.24
CA PHE A 207 2.35 -6.89 -8.22
C PHE A 207 2.15 -7.54 -9.60
N PHE A 208 3.17 -8.23 -10.11
CA PHE A 208 3.15 -8.92 -11.39
C PHE A 208 3.21 -10.44 -11.21
N PRO A 209 2.09 -11.18 -11.40
CA PRO A 209 2.09 -12.64 -11.36
C PRO A 209 2.96 -13.27 -12.45
N TYR A 210 3.65 -14.38 -12.12
CA TYR A 210 4.44 -15.14 -13.11
C TYR A 210 3.59 -15.78 -14.20
N LYS A 211 2.34 -16.11 -13.87
CA LYS A 211 1.38 -16.73 -14.77
C LYS A 211 0.38 -15.67 -15.23
N SER A 212 0.28 -15.45 -16.53
CA SER A 212 -0.52 -14.35 -17.08
C SER A 212 -2.01 -14.46 -16.76
N GLU A 213 -2.54 -15.68 -16.64
CA GLU A 213 -3.94 -15.90 -16.24
C GLU A 213 -4.25 -15.38 -14.83
N TRP A 214 -3.23 -15.34 -13.96
CA TRP A 214 -3.35 -14.81 -12.60
C TRP A 214 -3.16 -13.30 -12.51
N GLN A 215 -2.98 -12.60 -13.64
CA GLN A 215 -3.10 -11.13 -13.65
C GLN A 215 -4.55 -10.71 -13.46
N LEU A 216 -5.50 -11.57 -13.80
CA LEU A 216 -6.95 -11.28 -13.75
C LEU A 216 -7.33 -10.01 -14.55
N LEU A 217 -6.51 -9.62 -15.52
CA LEU A 217 -6.77 -8.51 -16.44
C LEU A 217 -7.45 -9.04 -17.70
N GLU A 218 -8.36 -8.26 -18.27
CA GLU A 218 -8.94 -8.56 -19.59
C GLU A 218 -7.86 -8.69 -20.67
N SER A 219 -6.83 -7.85 -20.58
CA SER A 219 -5.64 -7.88 -21.43
C SER A 219 -4.39 -7.96 -20.56
N PRO A 220 -3.85 -9.17 -20.31
CA PRO A 220 -2.63 -9.34 -19.54
C PRO A 220 -1.44 -8.62 -20.17
N ILE A 221 -0.57 -8.06 -19.34
CA ILE A 221 0.63 -7.35 -19.73
C ILE A 221 1.88 -8.23 -19.59
N THR A 222 2.95 -7.84 -20.28
CA THR A 222 4.28 -8.42 -20.16
C THR A 222 5.04 -7.83 -18.97
N LEU A 223 6.13 -8.50 -18.57
CA LEU A 223 7.02 -7.98 -17.52
C LEU A 223 7.63 -6.63 -17.92
N LEU A 224 7.96 -6.44 -19.19
CA LEU A 224 8.51 -5.19 -19.70
C LEU A 224 7.50 -4.03 -19.58
N GLU A 225 6.23 -4.29 -19.87
CA GLU A 225 5.16 -3.30 -19.67
C GLU A 225 4.95 -3.00 -18.18
N PHE A 226 5.01 -4.01 -17.31
CA PHE A 226 4.92 -3.82 -15.86
C PHE A 226 6.05 -2.92 -15.30
N GLU A 227 7.29 -3.11 -15.77
CA GLU A 227 8.44 -2.28 -15.40
C GLU A 227 8.28 -0.83 -15.87
N GLN A 228 7.53 -0.61 -16.94
CA GLN A 228 7.19 0.73 -17.45
C GLN A 228 6.02 1.37 -16.70
N LEU A 229 5.25 0.63 -15.88
CA LEU A 229 4.15 1.23 -15.12
C LEU A 229 4.67 2.14 -13.98
N PRO A 230 3.97 3.25 -13.68
CA PRO A 230 4.33 4.13 -12.56
C PRO A 230 4.46 3.38 -11.25
N PHE A 231 5.33 3.88 -10.38
CA PHE A 231 5.48 3.34 -9.05
C PHE A 231 4.58 4.07 -8.06
N VAL A 232 3.44 3.48 -7.75
CA VAL A 232 2.48 4.03 -6.76
C VAL A 232 2.42 3.15 -5.52
N ARG A 233 1.79 3.68 -4.47
CA ARG A 233 1.53 3.02 -3.19
C ARG A 233 0.07 3.14 -2.83
N SER A 234 -0.39 2.32 -1.90
CA SER A 234 -1.75 2.35 -1.33
C SER A 234 -2.36 3.74 -1.10
N LEU A 235 -1.62 4.75 -0.64
CA LEU A 235 -2.15 6.11 -0.47
C LEU A 235 -2.65 6.76 -1.77
N PHE A 236 -2.06 6.42 -2.92
CA PHE A 236 -2.54 6.85 -4.23
C PHE A 236 -3.98 6.39 -4.46
N PHE A 237 -4.25 5.10 -4.19
CA PHE A 237 -5.57 4.49 -4.32
C PHE A 237 -6.54 4.95 -3.22
N HIS A 238 -6.05 5.08 -1.98
CA HIS A 238 -6.84 5.55 -0.84
C HIS A 238 -7.40 6.96 -1.05
N TYR A 239 -6.63 7.84 -1.68
CA TYR A 239 -7.09 9.17 -2.04
C TYR A 239 -7.75 9.24 -3.43
N HIS A 240 -7.97 8.09 -4.07
CA HIS A 240 -8.54 7.98 -5.41
C HIS A 240 -7.85 8.89 -6.43
N LEU A 241 -6.52 9.01 -6.32
CA LEU A 241 -5.73 9.74 -7.28
C LEU A 241 -5.69 8.96 -8.60
N SER A 242 -5.60 9.68 -9.71
CA SER A 242 -5.41 9.08 -11.02
C SER A 242 -4.45 9.91 -11.86
N PHE A 243 -3.80 9.30 -12.84
CA PHE A 243 -2.98 10.04 -13.79
C PHE A 243 -3.88 10.67 -14.87
N VAL A 244 -3.58 11.90 -15.31
CA VAL A 244 -4.35 12.55 -16.39
C VAL A 244 -4.20 11.82 -17.74
N ASN A 245 -3.07 11.13 -17.93
CA ASN A 245 -2.76 10.28 -19.08
C ASN A 245 -2.03 9.03 -18.59
N GLN A 246 -1.90 7.99 -19.43
CA GLN A 246 -0.97 6.91 -19.14
C GLN A 246 0.43 7.49 -18.94
N GLN A 247 0.94 7.40 -17.72
CA GLN A 247 2.31 7.78 -17.41
C GLN A 247 3.17 6.53 -17.36
N HIS A 248 4.40 6.65 -17.84
CA HIS A 248 5.39 5.60 -17.66
C HIS A 248 6.21 5.89 -16.40
N ALA A 249 6.84 4.88 -15.85
CA ALA A 249 7.76 4.96 -14.71
C ALA A 249 8.92 5.94 -14.98
N VAL A 250 9.35 6.03 -16.24
CA VAL A 250 10.42 6.92 -16.72
C VAL A 250 9.85 7.91 -17.72
N ILE A 251 10.01 9.19 -17.42
CA ILE A 251 9.56 10.30 -18.27
C ILE A 251 10.80 10.97 -18.86
N GLN A 252 10.89 10.99 -20.18
CA GLN A 252 11.96 11.69 -20.88
C GLN A 252 11.67 13.19 -20.89
N THR A 253 12.70 14.00 -20.60
CA THR A 253 12.59 15.45 -20.68
C THR A 253 12.65 15.91 -22.14
N ASP A 254 12.12 17.11 -22.40
CA ASP A 254 12.30 17.76 -23.69
C ASP A 254 13.74 18.26 -23.88
N ASN A 255 14.03 18.87 -25.03
CA ASN A 255 15.36 19.42 -25.34
C ASN A 255 15.80 20.59 -24.44
N ARG A 256 14.94 21.05 -23.53
CA ARG A 256 15.23 22.06 -22.52
C ARG A 256 15.36 21.45 -21.13
N GLY A 257 15.23 20.13 -20.98
CA GLY A 257 15.23 19.48 -19.67
C GLY A 257 13.89 19.58 -18.93
N ALA A 258 12.79 19.93 -19.61
CA ALA A 258 11.47 20.06 -19.00
C ALA A 258 10.61 18.80 -19.15
N CYS A 259 9.83 18.47 -18.13
CA CYS A 259 8.76 17.47 -18.17
C CYS A 259 7.65 17.79 -17.16
N ASP A 260 6.48 17.14 -17.30
CA ASP A 260 5.36 17.31 -16.39
C ASP A 260 4.75 15.99 -15.89
N ILE A 261 4.41 15.98 -14.60
CA ILE A 261 3.63 14.93 -13.96
C ILE A 261 2.30 15.53 -13.53
N LYS A 262 1.20 14.91 -13.96
CA LYS A 262 -0.15 15.40 -13.70
C LYS A 262 -1.03 14.33 -13.10
N LEU A 263 -1.58 14.65 -11.93
CA LEU A 263 -2.51 13.81 -11.19
C LEU A 263 -3.87 14.51 -11.12
N ARG A 264 -4.95 13.72 -11.10
CA ARG A 264 -6.28 14.15 -10.69
C ARG A 264 -6.58 13.64 -9.30
N MET A 265 -7.38 14.41 -8.57
CA MET A 265 -7.95 14.03 -7.28
C MET A 265 -9.47 14.24 -7.30
N PRO A 266 -10.24 13.51 -6.47
CA PRO A 266 -11.68 13.70 -6.41
C PRO A 266 -12.07 15.06 -5.82
N ASP A 267 -13.23 15.58 -6.24
CA ASP A 267 -13.80 16.86 -5.78
C ASP A 267 -13.86 16.99 -4.26
N SER A 268 -14.17 15.89 -3.57
CA SER A 268 -14.29 15.82 -2.11
C SER A 268 -12.97 16.08 -1.35
N LEU A 269 -11.81 15.99 -2.04
CA LEU A 269 -10.49 16.12 -1.45
C LEU A 269 -9.71 17.38 -1.88
N LYS A 270 -10.23 18.17 -2.83
CA LYS A 270 -9.58 19.37 -3.41
C LYS A 270 -9.02 20.35 -2.37
N HIS A 271 -9.73 20.53 -1.25
CA HIS A 271 -9.35 21.48 -0.19
C HIS A 271 -8.73 20.81 1.04
N ARG A 272 -8.50 19.49 0.98
CA ARG A 272 -8.08 18.68 2.13
C ARG A 272 -6.75 17.98 1.88
N LEU A 273 -6.30 17.83 0.64
CA LEU A 273 -5.01 17.22 0.35
C LEU A 273 -3.91 18.28 0.18
N ALA A 274 -2.81 18.09 0.90
CA ALA A 274 -1.53 18.71 0.58
C ALA A 274 -0.65 17.69 -0.14
N PHE A 275 0.15 18.21 -1.06
CA PHE A 275 1.18 17.44 -1.74
C PHE A 275 2.56 17.93 -1.34
N HIS A 276 3.43 16.98 -1.03
CA HIS A 276 4.85 17.20 -0.78
C HIS A 276 5.62 16.36 -1.79
N PHE A 277 6.83 16.79 -2.12
CA PHE A 277 7.66 16.04 -3.05
C PHE A 277 9.13 16.16 -2.69
N HIS A 278 9.90 15.16 -3.11
CA HIS A 278 11.35 15.14 -3.05
C HIS A 278 11.88 14.87 -4.45
N LEU A 279 12.84 15.68 -4.90
CA LEU A 279 13.57 15.46 -6.13
C LEU A 279 15.03 15.17 -5.75
N ARG A 280 15.54 14.03 -6.19
CA ARG A 280 16.94 13.63 -6.00
C ARG A 280 17.58 13.35 -7.35
N PHE A 281 18.87 13.66 -7.45
CA PHE A 281 19.68 13.28 -8.60
C PHE A 281 20.25 11.88 -8.38
N SER A 282 20.53 11.16 -9.45
CA SER A 282 21.30 9.91 -9.41
C SER A 282 22.36 9.95 -10.48
N ASN A 283 23.62 9.82 -10.07
CA ASN A 283 24.72 9.82 -11.02
C ASN A 283 24.79 8.47 -11.76
N THR A 284 25.12 8.53 -13.04
CA THR A 284 25.23 7.37 -13.94
C THR A 284 26.43 6.46 -13.62
N THR A 285 27.26 6.79 -12.62
CA THR A 285 28.46 6.01 -12.25
C THR A 285 28.19 4.89 -11.24
N GLY A 286 26.93 4.58 -10.94
CA GLY A 286 26.57 3.48 -10.02
C GLY A 286 26.91 3.76 -8.56
N GLN A 287 27.34 4.99 -8.24
CA GLN A 287 27.32 5.51 -6.88
C GLN A 287 26.01 6.24 -6.68
N ILE A 288 25.21 5.79 -5.71
CA ILE A 288 24.02 6.51 -5.28
C ILE A 288 24.51 7.80 -4.62
N ASP A 289 24.61 8.86 -5.41
CA ASP A 289 24.68 10.21 -4.89
C ASP A 289 23.24 10.69 -4.72
N ASP A 290 22.62 10.36 -3.57
CA ASP A 290 21.30 10.87 -3.16
C ASP A 290 21.40 12.37 -2.80
N SER A 291 22.04 13.16 -3.66
CA SER A 291 22.12 14.59 -3.53
C SER A 291 20.75 15.20 -3.80
N THR A 292 20.30 15.99 -2.84
CA THR A 292 19.09 16.81 -2.91
C THR A 292 19.41 18.26 -3.27
N ASP A 293 20.68 18.51 -3.63
CA ASP A 293 21.16 19.80 -4.07
C ASP A 293 22.05 19.65 -5.31
N PHE A 294 22.03 20.69 -6.14
CA PHE A 294 22.90 20.85 -7.29
C PHE A 294 23.59 22.21 -7.17
N GLN A 295 24.92 22.21 -7.06
CA GLN A 295 25.73 23.42 -6.88
C GLN A 295 25.27 24.29 -5.69
N GLY A 296 24.84 23.66 -4.59
CA GLY A 296 24.32 24.36 -3.41
C GLY A 296 22.88 24.89 -3.56
N VAL A 297 22.22 24.59 -4.68
CA VAL A 297 20.80 24.88 -4.90
C VAL A 297 19.98 23.61 -4.73
N LYS A 298 19.07 23.62 -3.77
CA LYS A 298 18.10 22.53 -3.54
C LYS A 298 17.34 22.16 -4.80
N LEU A 299 17.28 20.86 -5.10
CA LEU A 299 16.64 20.33 -6.31
C LEU A 299 15.13 20.62 -6.36
N GLU A 300 14.47 20.78 -5.21
CA GLU A 300 13.05 21.13 -5.16
C GLU A 300 12.74 22.50 -5.79
N ARG A 301 13.75 23.39 -5.95
CA ARG A 301 13.58 24.66 -6.67
C ARG A 301 13.39 24.49 -8.19
N TYR A 302 13.67 23.32 -8.71
CA TYR A 302 13.49 22.97 -10.12
C TYR A 302 12.13 22.32 -10.39
N VAL A 303 11.24 22.28 -9.39
CA VAL A 303 9.88 21.77 -9.51
C VAL A 303 8.89 22.89 -9.20
N LEU A 304 8.06 23.24 -10.18
CA LEU A 304 6.89 24.08 -9.98
C LEU A 304 5.66 23.18 -9.73
N HIS A 305 5.26 23.10 -8.47
CA HIS A 305 4.03 22.42 -8.06
C HIS A 305 2.85 23.40 -8.05
N THR A 306 1.77 23.04 -8.73
CA THR A 306 0.52 23.79 -8.74
C THR A 306 -0.67 22.85 -8.52
N VAL A 307 -1.66 23.35 -7.78
CA VAL A 307 -2.98 22.71 -7.65
C VAL A 307 -4.00 23.69 -8.21
N GLN A 308 -4.72 23.27 -9.25
CA GLN A 308 -5.80 24.03 -9.86
C GLN A 308 -7.03 23.13 -9.96
N ASP A 309 -8.03 23.43 -9.13
CA ASP A 309 -9.25 22.64 -9.02
C ASP A 309 -8.96 21.15 -8.70
N ASP A 310 -9.24 20.21 -9.60
CA ASP A 310 -8.97 18.77 -9.43
C ASP A 310 -7.58 18.35 -9.90
N LEU A 311 -6.85 19.25 -10.57
CA LEU A 311 -5.59 18.96 -11.23
C LEU A 311 -4.40 19.36 -10.35
N VAL A 312 -3.54 18.38 -10.07
CA VAL A 312 -2.25 18.55 -9.41
C VAL A 312 -1.17 18.40 -10.46
N SER A 313 -0.34 19.43 -10.63
CA SER A 313 0.74 19.44 -11.62
C SER A 313 2.09 19.66 -10.97
N PHE A 314 3.07 18.85 -11.37
CA PHE A 314 4.49 19.03 -11.05
C PHE A 314 5.20 19.27 -12.37
N ASN A 315 5.65 20.51 -12.60
CA ASN A 315 6.42 20.86 -13.78
C ASN A 315 7.89 20.88 -13.36
N ILE A 316 8.69 19.99 -13.92
CA ILE A 316 10.08 19.79 -13.55
C ILE A 316 10.97 20.36 -14.66
N HIS A 317 12.04 21.04 -14.29
CA HIS A 317 13.06 21.53 -15.21
C HIS A 317 14.46 21.20 -14.68
N VAL A 318 15.01 20.07 -15.11
CA VAL A 318 16.25 19.54 -14.51
C VAL A 318 17.46 20.41 -14.84
N PRO A 319 18.40 20.61 -13.89
CA PRO A 319 19.53 21.54 -14.09
C PRO A 319 20.67 21.01 -14.96
N GLN A 320 20.77 19.69 -15.15
CA GLN A 320 21.79 19.06 -15.97
C GLN A 320 21.31 17.71 -16.51
N GLU A 321 22.08 17.13 -17.44
CA GLU A 321 21.83 15.78 -17.93
C GLU A 321 22.10 14.73 -16.85
N GLY A 322 21.25 13.72 -16.79
CA GLY A 322 21.35 12.56 -15.90
C GLY A 322 19.98 12.11 -15.39
N ASP A 323 19.99 11.16 -14.48
CA ASP A 323 18.77 10.55 -13.96
C ASP A 323 18.31 11.28 -12.70
N TYR A 324 16.99 11.46 -12.60
CA TYR A 324 16.35 12.10 -11.46
C TYR A 324 15.18 11.25 -10.98
N PHE A 325 15.03 11.17 -9.66
CA PHE A 325 13.90 10.50 -9.03
C PHE A 325 13.05 11.51 -8.31
N ILE A 326 11.76 11.51 -8.62
CA ILE A 326 10.75 12.31 -7.94
C ILE A 326 9.83 11.41 -7.14
N GLU A 327 9.73 11.69 -5.85
CA GLU A 327 8.76 11.07 -4.94
C GLU A 327 7.68 12.09 -4.62
N ILE A 328 6.41 11.73 -4.81
CA ILE A 328 5.26 12.59 -4.54
C ILE A 328 4.44 11.96 -3.41
N PHE A 329 4.23 12.72 -2.35
CA PHE A 329 3.45 12.34 -1.17
C PHE A 329 2.18 13.18 -1.11
N ALA A 330 1.10 12.56 -0.64
CA ALA A 330 -0.16 13.23 -0.35
C ALA A 330 -0.55 13.01 1.11
N SER A 331 -1.09 14.04 1.76
CA SER A 331 -1.57 13.96 3.15
C SER A 331 -2.80 14.84 3.36
N LEU A 332 -3.66 14.43 4.29
CA LEU A 332 -4.80 15.24 4.71
C LEU A 332 -4.32 16.41 5.59
N VAL A 333 -4.74 17.62 5.24
CA VAL A 333 -4.53 18.84 6.01
C VAL A 333 -5.73 19.06 6.92
N VAL A 334 -5.48 19.22 8.22
CA VAL A 334 -6.49 19.74 9.15
C VAL A 334 -6.61 21.23 8.89
N MET A 335 -7.83 21.76 8.70
CA MET A 335 -8.01 23.21 8.52
C MET A 335 -7.44 23.95 9.74
N ILE A 336 -6.37 24.73 9.51
CA ILE A 336 -5.83 25.65 10.50
C ILE A 336 -6.13 27.07 10.02
N MET A 337 -6.93 27.82 10.79
CA MET A 337 -7.02 29.28 10.61
C MET A 337 -5.68 29.88 11.07
N ASN A 338 -4.90 30.38 10.11
CA ASN A 338 -3.62 31.02 10.39
C ASN A 338 -3.72 32.54 10.20
N PHE A 339 -3.30 33.28 11.21
CA PHE A 339 -3.05 34.72 11.13
C PHE A 339 -1.55 34.95 10.99
N PHE A 340 -1.11 35.69 9.97
CA PHE A 340 0.30 35.96 9.72
C PHE A 340 0.62 37.45 9.88
N THR A 341 1.76 37.76 10.49
CA THR A 341 2.44 39.06 10.33
C THR A 341 3.77 38.81 9.63
N LEU A 342 3.93 39.36 8.43
CA LEU A 342 5.17 39.25 7.66
C LEU A 342 6.09 40.42 8.02
N LYS A 343 7.31 40.14 8.47
CA LYS A 343 8.38 41.14 8.65
C LYS A 343 9.59 40.76 7.78
N LYS A 344 10.02 41.69 6.94
CA LYS A 344 11.26 41.61 6.16
C LYS A 344 12.38 42.28 6.95
N GLU A 345 13.38 41.53 7.39
CA GLU A 345 14.63 42.13 7.87
C GLU A 345 15.49 42.50 6.66
N THR A 346 15.70 43.80 6.48
CA THR A 346 16.67 44.31 5.51
C THR A 346 18.04 44.21 6.16
N LYS A 347 18.84 43.19 5.82
CA LYS A 347 20.27 43.26 6.13
C LYS A 347 20.85 44.42 5.31
N MET A 348 21.14 45.53 5.99
CA MET A 348 21.94 46.60 5.43
C MET A 348 23.26 46.00 4.94
N LYS A 349 23.59 46.25 3.67
CA LYS A 349 24.97 46.16 3.21
C LYS A 349 25.74 47.26 3.92
N ASP A 350 26.43 46.92 5.00
CA ASP A 350 27.51 47.76 5.49
C ASP A 350 28.68 47.61 4.52
N GLN A 351 28.68 48.50 3.53
CA GLN A 351 29.90 49.06 2.97
C GLN A 351 30.64 49.75 4.12
N PHE A 352 31.77 49.21 4.60
CA PHE A 352 32.82 50.05 5.15
C PHE A 352 34.20 49.47 4.86
N ARG A 353 34.84 50.16 3.89
CA ARG A 353 36.28 50.39 3.64
C ARG A 353 37.22 49.21 3.40
#